data_AF-A0AA96HMI9-F1
#
_entry.id   AF-A0AA96HMI9-F1
#
_cell.length_a   1.000
_cell.length_b   1.000
_cell.length_c   1.000
_cell.angle_alpha   90.00
_cell.angle_beta   90.00
_cell.angle_gamma   90.00
#
_symmetry.space_group_name_H-M   'P 1'
#
loop_
_entity.id
_entity.type
_entity.pdbx_description
1 polymer ?
#
loop_
_entity_poly.entity_id
_entity_poly.type
_entity_poly.pdbx_seq_one_letter_code
_entity_poly.pdbx_strand_id
1 'polypeptide(L)'
;MYFNWTTLLKRLSGKMVWLAATYMCLAVDAFALDTSTDVVSAQLMPKPKRCIALHRGQVCYQKIDMQWHYPDAQTTKICLYEVSEAQPIECWIKLSKGKIRINFESAHDKVYQLREGQKVLAESLVSVAWVYGGNQNKKIDKRRRSWRIF
;
A
#
# COMPACT_ATOMS: atom_id res chain seq x y z
N MET A 1 3.80 48.28 62.93
CA MET A 1 2.47 48.83 62.60
C MET A 1 2.36 48.94 61.08
N TYR A 2 1.34 48.27 60.53
CA TYR A 2 0.76 48.29 59.18
C TYR A 2 1.52 49.00 58.05
N PHE A 3 2.01 48.23 57.07
CA PHE A 3 2.33 48.76 55.73
C PHE A 3 1.24 48.33 54.76
N ASN A 4 0.45 49.33 54.35
CA ASN A 4 -0.78 49.17 53.60
C ASN A 4 -0.53 49.27 52.11
N TRP A 5 -1.15 48.31 51.42
CA TRP A 5 -1.26 48.09 50.00
C TRP A 5 -2.20 49.12 49.39
N THR A 6 -1.79 49.80 48.31
CA THR A 6 -2.61 50.40 47.22
C THR A 6 -1.95 51.69 46.75
N THR A 7 -1.31 51.72 45.58
CA THR A 7 -1.22 52.92 44.71
C THR A 7 -0.31 52.76 43.49
N LEU A 8 0.46 51.68 43.34
CA LEU A 8 1.45 51.57 42.23
C LEU A 8 1.06 50.58 41.12
N LEU A 9 -0.24 50.34 40.90
CA LEU A 9 -0.74 49.37 39.91
C LEU A 9 -1.34 49.96 38.62
N LYS A 10 -1.19 51.26 38.32
CA LYS A 10 -1.99 51.88 37.24
C LYS A 10 -1.25 52.57 36.09
N ARG A 11 0.04 52.29 35.82
CA ARG A 11 0.69 52.99 34.70
C ARG A 11 1.71 52.25 33.84
N LEU A 12 1.85 50.93 33.95
CA LEU A 12 2.88 50.19 33.20
C LEU A 12 2.35 48.98 32.41
N SER A 13 1.03 48.88 32.20
CA SER A 13 0.36 47.73 31.56
C SER A 13 0.10 47.88 30.05
N GLY A 14 0.83 48.75 29.34
CA GLY A 14 0.57 49.03 27.92
C GLY A 14 1.58 48.43 26.94
N LYS A 15 2.87 48.51 27.26
CA LYS A 15 3.95 48.16 26.30
C LYS A 15 4.63 46.82 26.57
N MET A 16 4.49 46.27 27.78
CA MET A 16 5.12 44.99 28.16
C MET A 16 4.38 43.77 27.59
N VAL A 17 3.07 43.88 27.34
CA VAL A 17 2.25 42.77 26.81
C VAL A 17 2.59 42.49 25.34
N TRP A 18 2.93 43.52 24.57
CA TRP A 18 3.23 43.38 23.13
C TRP A 18 4.60 42.74 22.85
N LEU A 19 5.58 42.83 23.76
CA LEU A 19 6.89 42.19 23.58
C LEU A 19 6.89 40.71 23.99
N ALA A 20 6.01 40.31 24.91
CA ALA A 20 5.87 38.90 25.30
C ALA A 20 5.14 38.07 24.23
N ALA A 21 4.17 38.68 23.52
CA ALA A 21 3.41 38.00 22.47
C ALA A 21 4.24 37.71 21.20
N THR A 22 5.27 38.52 20.89
CA THR A 22 6.15 38.28 19.75
C THR A 22 7.27 37.29 20.04
N TYR A 23 7.65 37.09 21.30
CA TYR A 23 8.65 36.09 21.69
C TYR A 23 8.08 34.67 21.75
N MET A 24 6.76 34.53 21.86
CA MET A 24 6.04 33.26 21.86
C MET A 24 5.71 32.72 20.45
N CYS A 25 6.56 33.01 19.45
CA CYS A 25 6.40 32.49 18.09
C CYS A 25 7.71 31.97 17.43
N LEU A 26 8.86 32.01 18.12
CA LEU A 26 10.17 31.77 17.49
C LEU A 26 10.95 30.54 18.00
N ALA A 27 10.28 29.47 18.44
CA ALA A 27 11.03 28.22 18.69
C ALA A 27 10.14 26.97 18.70
N VAL A 28 9.61 26.56 17.54
CA VAL A 28 9.30 25.13 17.33
C VAL A 28 9.51 24.78 15.86
N ASP A 29 10.77 24.64 15.44
CA ASP A 29 11.06 23.82 14.26
C ASP A 29 10.97 22.37 14.72
N ALA A 30 9.83 21.73 14.44
CA ALA A 30 9.67 20.30 14.62
C ALA A 30 10.52 19.59 13.56
N PHE A 31 11.70 19.12 13.94
CA PHE A 31 12.48 18.21 13.11
C PHE A 31 11.70 16.89 12.99
N ALA A 32 11.00 16.70 11.87
CA ALA A 32 10.48 15.40 11.49
C ALA A 32 11.69 14.51 11.15
N LEU A 33 12.13 13.71 12.13
CA LEU A 33 13.16 12.71 11.91
C LEU A 33 12.48 11.49 11.28
N ASP A 34 12.44 11.45 9.95
CA ASP A 34 12.05 10.27 9.17
C ASP A 34 13.06 9.16 9.47
N THR A 35 12.84 8.45 10.58
CA THR A 35 13.54 7.21 10.87
C THR A 35 12.91 6.17 9.96
N SER A 36 13.36 6.12 8.70
CA SER A 36 13.14 4.97 7.84
C SER A 36 13.92 3.80 8.43
N THR A 37 13.39 3.21 9.50
CA THR A 37 13.79 1.87 9.91
C THR A 37 13.51 0.98 8.72
N ASP A 38 14.56 0.58 8.00
CA ASP A 38 14.52 -0.49 7.02
C ASP A 38 14.10 -1.76 7.75
N VAL A 39 12.80 -1.90 7.98
CA VAL A 39 12.19 -3.16 8.37
C VAL A 39 12.41 -4.10 7.20
N VAL A 40 13.26 -5.10 7.43
CA VAL A 40 13.52 -6.17 6.47
C VAL A 40 12.19 -6.86 6.15
N SER A 41 11.53 -6.41 5.09
CA SER A 41 10.20 -6.88 4.71
C SER A 41 10.33 -8.00 3.70
N ALA A 42 9.61 -9.10 3.91
CA ALA A 42 9.49 -10.13 2.88
C ALA A 42 8.82 -9.56 1.62
N GLN A 43 9.21 -10.06 0.45
CA GLN A 43 8.68 -9.65 -0.84
C GLN A 43 8.13 -10.85 -1.61
N LEU A 44 6.97 -10.67 -2.26
CA LEU A 44 6.36 -11.62 -3.18
C LEU A 44 6.04 -10.92 -4.50
N MET A 45 6.64 -11.41 -5.59
CA MET A 45 6.69 -10.73 -6.89
C MET A 45 6.17 -11.66 -8.00
N PRO A 46 4.86 -11.66 -8.28
CA PRO A 46 4.29 -12.35 -9.44
C PRO A 46 4.69 -11.67 -10.74
N LYS A 47 5.05 -12.49 -11.74
CA LYS A 47 5.28 -12.05 -13.11
C LYS A 47 4.54 -12.97 -14.09
N PRO A 48 3.52 -12.47 -14.81
CA PRO A 48 2.92 -11.14 -14.71
C PRO A 48 1.97 -11.00 -13.52
N LYS A 49 1.68 -9.75 -13.12
CA LYS A 49 0.69 -9.42 -12.09
C LYS A 49 -0.76 -9.42 -12.59
N ARG A 50 -0.97 -9.48 -13.91
CA ARG A 50 -2.29 -9.41 -14.53
C ARG A 50 -2.48 -10.53 -15.54
N CYS A 51 -3.63 -11.19 -15.49
CA CYS A 51 -4.08 -12.19 -16.45
C CYS A 51 -5.15 -11.57 -17.34
N ILE A 52 -5.03 -11.67 -18.67
CA ILE A 52 -5.96 -11.05 -19.61
C ILE A 52 -6.81 -12.10 -20.32
N ALA A 53 -8.11 -12.09 -20.06
CA ALA A 53 -9.11 -12.87 -20.78
C ALA A 53 -9.70 -12.07 -21.95
N LEU A 54 -10.26 -12.77 -22.95
CA LEU A 54 -10.87 -12.12 -24.12
C LEU A 54 -12.21 -11.47 -23.74
N HIS A 55 -13.06 -12.24 -23.06
CA HIS A 55 -14.39 -11.84 -22.61
C HIS A 55 -14.50 -11.78 -21.09
N ARG A 56 -15.43 -10.96 -20.59
CA ARG A 56 -15.72 -10.89 -19.16
C ARG A 56 -16.31 -12.23 -18.68
N GLY A 57 -15.86 -12.71 -17.53
CA GLY A 57 -16.34 -13.96 -16.92
C GLY A 57 -15.73 -15.23 -17.53
N GLN A 58 -14.90 -15.10 -18.56
CA GLN A 58 -14.13 -16.22 -19.08
C GLN A 58 -12.95 -16.52 -18.14
N VAL A 59 -12.65 -17.81 -17.96
CA VAL A 59 -11.46 -18.26 -17.24
C VAL A 59 -10.21 -17.79 -17.99
N CYS A 60 -9.32 -17.11 -17.26
CA CYS A 60 -8.02 -16.71 -17.74
C CYS A 60 -6.99 -17.80 -17.44
N TYR A 61 -6.22 -18.19 -18.45
CA TYR A 61 -5.19 -19.21 -18.38
C TYR A 61 -3.83 -18.59 -18.60
N GLN A 62 -2.95 -18.63 -17.60
CA GLN A 62 -1.62 -18.04 -17.73
C GLN A 62 -0.60 -18.71 -16.82
N LYS A 63 0.63 -18.86 -17.31
CA LYS A 63 1.76 -19.24 -16.45
C LYS A 63 2.27 -18.00 -15.72
N ILE A 64 2.38 -18.08 -14.39
CA ILE A 64 2.89 -17.00 -13.55
C ILE A 64 4.18 -17.47 -12.88
N ASP A 65 5.24 -16.69 -13.09
CA ASP A 65 6.50 -16.83 -12.37
C ASP A 65 6.41 -16.06 -11.05
N MET A 66 6.31 -16.80 -9.95
CA MET A 66 6.35 -16.28 -8.60
C MET A 66 7.78 -16.26 -8.10
N GLN A 67 8.27 -15.09 -7.73
CA GLN A 67 9.57 -14.92 -7.07
C GLN A 67 9.35 -14.34 -5.69
N TRP A 68 10.11 -14.79 -4.70
CA TRP A 68 10.03 -14.23 -3.35
C TRP A 68 11.41 -14.10 -2.72
N HIS A 69 11.50 -13.18 -1.76
CA HIS A 69 12.70 -12.91 -0.99
C HIS A 69 12.35 -12.59 0.45
N TYR A 70 13.03 -13.22 1.40
CA TYR A 70 12.95 -12.92 2.82
C TYR A 70 14.32 -13.21 3.46
N PRO A 71 15.11 -12.18 3.81
CA PRO A 71 16.46 -12.37 4.34
C PRO A 71 16.55 -13.21 5.62
N ASP A 72 15.53 -13.15 6.48
CA ASP A 72 15.51 -13.81 7.79
C ASP A 72 15.03 -15.27 7.74
N ALA A 73 14.81 -15.83 6.55
CA ALA A 73 14.30 -17.19 6.32
C ALA A 73 15.24 -18.33 6.73
N GLN A 74 16.44 -18.03 7.24
CA GLN A 74 17.56 -18.99 7.32
C GLN A 74 17.29 -20.15 8.29
N THR A 75 16.32 -20.01 9.19
CA THR A 75 15.96 -21.03 10.19
C THR A 75 14.54 -21.54 10.04
N THR A 76 13.75 -21.03 9.10
CA THR A 76 12.30 -21.25 9.06
C THR A 76 11.83 -21.88 7.76
N LYS A 77 10.61 -22.45 7.82
CA LYS A 77 9.91 -22.99 6.67
C LYS A 77 8.93 -21.95 6.17
N ILE A 78 9.07 -21.58 4.91
CA ILE A 78 8.25 -20.57 4.24
C ILE A 78 7.43 -21.25 3.18
N CYS A 79 6.15 -20.96 3.14
CA CYS A 79 5.21 -21.58 2.21
C CYS A 79 4.45 -20.54 1.41
N LEU A 80 4.25 -20.81 0.13
CA LEU A 80 3.36 -20.06 -0.74
C LEU A 80 1.95 -20.66 -0.68
N TYR A 81 0.96 -19.81 -0.48
CA TYR A 81 -0.46 -20.17 -0.47
C TYR A 81 -1.23 -19.32 -1.47
N GLU A 82 -2.26 -19.90 -2.06
CA GLU A 82 -3.42 -19.15 -2.56
C GLU A 82 -4.40 -18.97 -1.39
N VAL A 83 -4.92 -17.77 -1.16
CA VAL A 83 -5.77 -17.50 0.02
C VAL A 83 -7.06 -18.33 0.05
N SER A 84 -7.61 -18.67 -1.12
CA SER A 84 -8.78 -19.54 -1.28
C SER A 84 -8.51 -21.02 -0.97
N GLU A 85 -7.24 -21.43 -0.90
CA GLU A 85 -6.86 -22.83 -0.73
C GLU A 85 -6.23 -23.07 0.65
N ALA A 86 -6.59 -24.19 1.27
CA ALA A 86 -6.04 -24.58 2.56
C ALA A 86 -4.62 -25.16 2.45
N GLN A 87 -4.28 -25.74 1.29
CA GLN A 87 -3.00 -26.42 1.08
C GLN A 87 -1.94 -25.45 0.54
N PRO A 88 -0.67 -25.58 0.97
CA PRO A 88 0.41 -24.81 0.38
C PRO A 88 0.67 -25.31 -1.04
N ILE A 89 0.96 -24.36 -1.94
CA ILE A 89 1.39 -24.66 -3.31
C ILE A 89 2.81 -25.22 -3.30
N GLU A 90 3.71 -24.57 -2.53
CA GLU A 90 5.11 -24.95 -2.42
C GLU A 90 5.68 -24.41 -1.10
N CYS A 91 6.62 -25.15 -0.51
CA CYS A 91 7.33 -24.71 0.68
C CYS A 91 8.84 -24.84 0.52
N TRP A 92 9.56 -23.85 1.02
CA TRP A 92 11.02 -23.80 1.07
C TRP A 92 11.48 -23.82 2.51
N ILE A 93 12.62 -24.46 2.76
CA ILE A 93 13.20 -24.62 4.09
C ILE A 93 14.59 -24.01 4.06
N LYS A 94 14.90 -23.09 4.98
CA LYS A 94 16.23 -22.45 5.12
C LYS A 94 16.73 -21.77 3.85
N LEU A 95 15.84 -21.16 3.07
CA LEU A 95 16.17 -20.42 1.86
C LEU A 95 15.70 -18.98 1.99
N SER A 96 16.55 -18.00 1.69
CA SER A 96 16.18 -16.58 1.75
C SER A 96 15.47 -16.07 0.49
N LYS A 97 15.37 -16.91 -0.54
CA LYS A 97 14.70 -16.59 -1.80
C LYS A 97 14.25 -17.86 -2.49
N GLY A 98 13.23 -17.76 -3.32
CA GLY A 98 12.74 -18.86 -4.13
C GLY A 98 12.03 -18.39 -5.38
N LYS A 99 11.84 -19.34 -6.30
CA LYS A 99 11.08 -19.13 -7.53
C LYS A 99 10.24 -20.37 -7.82
N ILE A 100 9.02 -20.16 -8.27
CA ILE A 100 8.14 -21.23 -8.76
C ILE A 100 7.30 -20.70 -9.92
N ARG A 101 7.00 -21.59 -10.87
CA ARG A 101 6.07 -21.30 -11.96
C ARG A 101 4.76 -22.04 -11.68
N ILE A 102 3.66 -21.29 -11.60
CA ILE A 102 2.33 -21.84 -11.36
C ILE A 102 1.44 -21.63 -12.59
N ASN A 103 0.44 -22.50 -12.75
CA ASN A 103 -0.63 -22.29 -13.73
C ASN A 103 -1.74 -21.52 -13.03
N PHE A 104 -1.97 -20.28 -13.46
CA PHE A 104 -3.13 -19.50 -13.06
C PHE A 104 -4.31 -19.86 -13.94
N GLU A 105 -5.38 -20.30 -13.29
CA GLU A 105 -6.66 -20.62 -13.91
C GLU A 105 -7.76 -20.02 -13.04
N SER A 106 -8.33 -18.91 -13.50
CA SER A 106 -9.45 -18.26 -12.80
C SER A 106 -10.16 -17.24 -13.67
N ALA A 107 -11.47 -17.08 -13.46
CA ALA A 107 -12.24 -15.93 -13.97
C ALA A 107 -12.19 -14.71 -13.03
N HIS A 108 -11.60 -14.87 -11.84
CA HIS A 108 -11.52 -13.89 -10.77
C HIS A 108 -10.09 -13.67 -10.30
N ASP A 109 -9.86 -12.52 -9.68
CA ASP A 109 -8.58 -12.20 -9.04
C ASP A 109 -8.24 -13.24 -7.96
N LYS A 110 -6.96 -13.56 -7.83
CA LYS A 110 -6.47 -14.44 -6.76
C LYS A 110 -5.39 -13.75 -5.95
N VAL A 111 -5.46 -13.93 -4.64
CA VAL A 111 -4.48 -13.42 -3.68
C VAL A 111 -3.54 -14.55 -3.30
N TYR A 112 -2.25 -14.28 -3.38
CA TYR A 112 -1.19 -15.18 -2.97
C TYR A 112 -0.48 -14.62 -1.76
N GLN A 113 -0.17 -15.49 -0.80
CA GLN A 113 0.51 -15.13 0.44
C GLN A 113 1.74 -15.99 0.65
N LEU A 114 2.80 -15.33 1.10
CA LEU A 114 3.98 -15.99 1.64
C LEU A 114 3.79 -16.07 3.16
N ARG A 115 3.83 -17.28 3.72
CA ARG A 115 3.58 -17.53 5.15
C ARG A 115 4.71 -18.28 5.83
N GLU A 116 4.95 -17.94 7.08
CA GLU A 116 5.77 -18.69 8.02
C GLU A 116 4.85 -19.25 9.11
N GLY A 117 4.46 -20.51 8.98
CA GLY A 117 3.36 -21.07 9.76
C GLY A 117 2.05 -20.32 9.49
N GLN A 118 1.53 -19.63 10.52
CA GLN A 118 0.31 -18.81 10.43
C GLN A 118 0.60 -17.32 10.16
N LYS A 119 1.87 -16.90 10.26
CA LYS A 119 2.26 -15.49 10.05
C LYS A 119 2.33 -15.21 8.56
N VAL A 120 1.57 -14.22 8.10
CA VAL A 120 1.68 -13.69 6.73
C VAL A 120 2.90 -12.76 6.68
N LEU A 121 3.86 -13.09 5.80
CA LEU A 121 5.09 -12.31 5.61
C LEU A 121 4.95 -11.32 4.45
N ALA A 122 4.31 -11.74 3.36
CA ALA A 122 4.07 -10.92 2.18
C ALA A 122 2.80 -11.38 1.45
N GLU A 123 2.17 -10.47 0.73
CA GLU A 123 0.97 -10.73 -0.05
C GLU A 123 1.10 -10.13 -1.46
N SER A 124 0.50 -10.78 -2.44
CA SER A 124 0.42 -10.25 -3.79
C SER A 124 -0.89 -10.64 -4.47
N LEU A 125 -1.43 -9.68 -5.24
CA LEU A 125 -2.64 -9.87 -6.04
C LEU A 125 -2.26 -10.17 -7.50
N VAL A 126 -2.86 -11.22 -8.05
CA VAL A 126 -2.92 -11.44 -9.49
C VAL A 126 -4.32 -11.08 -9.96
N SER A 127 -4.46 -9.99 -10.71
CA SER A 127 -5.76 -9.50 -11.17
C SER A 127 -6.14 -10.03 -12.55
N VAL A 128 -7.42 -10.32 -12.78
CA VAL A 128 -7.98 -10.68 -14.07
C VAL A 128 -8.55 -9.45 -14.77
N ALA A 129 -8.09 -9.19 -15.99
CA ALA A 129 -8.58 -8.14 -16.86
C ALA A 129 -9.22 -8.73 -18.13
N TRP A 130 -10.07 -7.97 -18.81
CA TRP A 130 -10.71 -8.40 -20.06
C TRP A 130 -10.59 -7.34 -21.16
N VAL A 131 -10.43 -7.78 -22.41
CA VAL A 131 -10.23 -6.89 -23.56
C VAL A 131 -11.53 -6.22 -24.00
N TYR A 132 -12.59 -6.99 -24.26
CA TYR A 132 -13.79 -6.50 -24.95
C TYR A 132 -14.82 -5.75 -24.10
N GLY A 133 -14.45 -5.27 -22.90
CA GLY A 133 -15.35 -4.50 -22.04
C GLY A 133 -14.95 -3.04 -21.81
N GLY A 134 -13.84 -2.58 -22.40
CA GLY A 134 -13.36 -1.19 -22.29
C GLY A 134 -14.04 -0.19 -23.24
N ASN A 135 -14.96 -0.63 -24.12
CA ASN A 135 -15.53 0.23 -25.17
C ASN A 135 -16.89 0.87 -24.84
N GLN A 136 -17.51 0.54 -23.71
CA GLN A 136 -18.87 0.97 -23.39
C GLN A 136 -19.01 2.51 -23.40
N ASN A 137 -17.94 3.20 -22.98
CA ASN A 137 -17.82 4.66 -23.02
C ASN A 137 -17.55 5.21 -24.44
N LYS A 138 -16.95 4.40 -25.34
CA LYS A 138 -16.64 4.76 -26.74
C LYS A 138 -17.89 4.71 -27.64
N LYS A 139 -18.90 3.91 -27.28
CA LYS A 139 -20.18 3.82 -28.01
C LYS A 139 -21.08 5.05 -27.77
N ILE A 140 -20.98 5.67 -26.59
CA ILE A 140 -21.71 6.90 -26.25
C ILE A 140 -21.15 8.09 -27.06
N ASP A 141 -19.83 8.19 -27.19
CA ASP A 141 -19.17 9.28 -27.94
C ASP A 141 -19.46 9.18 -29.46
N LYS A 142 -19.51 7.98 -30.04
CA LYS A 142 -19.91 7.80 -31.47
C LYS A 142 -21.36 8.20 -31.77
N ARG A 143 -22.29 8.07 -30.82
CA ARG A 143 -23.69 8.47 -31.01
C ARG A 143 -23.92 9.97 -30.86
N ARG A 144 -22.97 10.72 -30.28
CA ARG A 144 -23.04 12.17 -30.05
C ARG A 144 -22.33 13.01 -31.11
N ARG A 145 -21.75 12.40 -32.15
CA ARG A 145 -21.09 13.08 -33.28
C ARG A 145 -21.87 12.98 -34.59
N SER A 146 -23.18 13.16 -34.56
CA SER A 146 -23.92 13.52 -35.78
C SER A 146 -23.87 15.03 -35.92
N TRP A 147 -22.80 15.54 -36.55
CA TRP A 147 -22.84 16.88 -37.12
C TRP A 147 -23.81 16.83 -38.30
N ARG A 148 -25.02 17.36 -38.12
CA ARG A 148 -25.82 17.81 -39.26
C ARG A 148 -25.18 19.11 -39.74
N ILE A 149 -24.70 19.11 -40.97
CA ILE A 149 -24.42 20.33 -41.73
C ILE A 149 -25.64 20.50 -42.64
N PHE A 150 -26.33 21.62 -42.47
CA PHE A 150 -27.45 22.03 -43.31
C PHE A 150 -26.95 22.44 -44.70
#